data_AF-A0A108E7X2-F1
#
_entry.id   AF-A0A108E7X2-F1
#
_cell.length_a   1.000
_cell.length_b   1.000
_cell.length_c   1.000
_cell.angle_alpha   90.00
_cell.angle_beta   90.00
_cell.angle_gamma   90.00
#
_symmetry.space_group_name_H-M   'P 1'
#
loop_
_entity.id
_entity.type
_entity.pdbx_description
1 polymer ?
#
loop_
_entity_poly.entity_id
_entity_poly.type
_entity_poly.pdbx_seq_one_letter_code
_entity_poly.pdbx_strand_id
1 'polypeptide(L)'
;MNASLLTFTSPVGRLLEERPMKHQPKTFMVADANRSRTLVARQLATFAHYLEGIQFRFVVTQLPNDQVRLTHRATGTALTTVEWITLSACRGDHKDAGIHALKELIERVGEARIASVLREAEAGVPAGNTPAAG
;
A
#
# COMPACT_ATOMS: atom_id res chain seq x y z
N MET A 1 66.73 -20.39 11.41
CA MET A 1 66.22 -20.38 10.02
C MET A 1 64.70 -20.53 10.11
N ASN A 2 63.96 -19.42 10.16
CA ASN A 2 63.10 -18.87 9.08
C ASN A 2 62.09 -19.91 8.56
N ALA A 3 60.82 -19.91 8.97
CA ALA A 3 59.71 -18.98 8.70
C ALA A 3 58.90 -19.33 7.43
N SER A 4 57.58 -19.35 7.63
CA SER A 4 56.47 -19.18 6.67
C SER A 4 56.10 -20.33 5.72
N LEU A 5 54.90 -20.86 5.96
CA LEU A 5 53.86 -20.95 4.92
C LEU A 5 52.48 -20.85 5.59
N LEU A 6 51.90 -19.66 5.50
CA LEU A 6 50.50 -19.39 5.77
C LEU A 6 49.68 -19.99 4.63
N THR A 7 48.91 -21.05 4.89
CA THR A 7 47.88 -21.50 3.96
C THR A 7 46.54 -20.94 4.44
N PHE A 8 46.13 -19.85 3.81
CA PHE A 8 44.83 -19.22 4.01
C PHE A 8 43.79 -20.01 3.20
N THR A 9 43.23 -21.06 3.78
CA THR A 9 42.05 -21.75 3.19
C THR A 9 40.80 -21.09 3.75
N SER A 10 40.37 -19.97 3.13
CA SER A 10 39.01 -19.47 3.32
C SER A 10 38.03 -20.43 2.65
N PRO A 11 37.07 -21.04 3.37
CA PRO A 11 35.88 -21.56 2.71
C PRO A 11 34.96 -20.36 2.42
N VAL A 12 35.12 -19.75 1.24
CA VAL A 12 34.05 -18.92 0.66
C VAL A 12 32.96 -19.87 0.19
N GLY A 13 32.17 -20.33 1.14
CA GLY A 13 31.05 -21.25 0.98
C GLY A 13 29.83 -20.80 1.77
N ARG A 14 29.63 -19.48 1.91
CA ARG A 14 28.39 -18.91 2.45
C ARG A 14 27.65 -18.17 1.35
N LEU A 15 27.20 -18.96 0.37
CA LEU A 15 26.22 -18.52 -0.61
C LEU A 15 24.96 -18.18 0.18
N LEU A 16 24.64 -16.90 0.16
CA LEU A 16 23.44 -16.24 0.64
C LEU A 16 22.27 -17.21 0.79
N GLU A 17 21.94 -17.51 2.05
CA GLU A 17 20.65 -18.06 2.41
C GLU A 17 19.63 -17.02 1.94
N GLU A 18 19.07 -17.26 0.75
CA GLU A 18 17.94 -16.52 0.22
C GLU A 18 16.84 -16.69 1.23
N ARG A 19 16.76 -15.75 2.17
CA ARG A 19 15.63 -15.65 3.08
C ARG A 19 14.40 -15.66 2.18
N PRO A 20 13.52 -16.67 2.26
CA PRO A 20 12.21 -16.51 1.68
C PRO A 20 11.59 -15.37 2.48
N MET A 21 11.65 -14.16 1.93
CA MET A 21 10.90 -13.01 2.39
C MET A 21 9.43 -13.43 2.24
N LYS A 22 8.90 -14.07 3.30
CA LYS A 22 7.49 -14.39 3.49
C LYS A 22 6.71 -13.09 3.60
N HIS A 23 6.62 -12.32 2.53
CA HIS A 23 5.52 -11.39 2.36
C HIS A 23 4.36 -12.24 1.85
N GLN A 24 3.69 -12.94 2.77
CA GLN A 24 2.31 -13.33 2.49
C GLN A 24 1.62 -12.04 2.01
N PRO A 25 1.12 -11.98 0.77
CA PRO A 25 0.46 -10.79 0.28
C PRO A 25 -0.73 -10.56 1.20
N LYS A 26 -0.65 -9.51 2.03
CA LYS A 26 -1.72 -9.18 2.95
C LYS A 26 -2.92 -8.81 2.09
N THR A 27 -3.91 -9.70 2.07
CA THR A 27 -5.14 -9.49 1.32
C THR A 27 -5.99 -8.45 2.04
N PHE A 28 -6.45 -7.47 1.30
CA PHE A 28 -7.30 -6.39 1.79
C PHE A 28 -8.64 -6.45 1.06
N MET A 29 -9.73 -6.43 1.81
CA MET A 29 -11.08 -6.38 1.25
C MET A 29 -11.34 -4.95 0.77
N VAL A 30 -11.46 -4.75 -0.53
CA VAL A 30 -11.77 -3.44 -1.13
C VAL A 30 -13.20 -3.44 -1.65
N ALA A 31 -13.93 -2.35 -1.45
CA ALA A 31 -15.23 -2.17 -2.06
C ALA A 31 -15.06 -2.03 -3.59
N ASP A 32 -15.85 -2.76 -4.36
CA ASP A 32 -15.95 -2.59 -5.80
C ASP A 32 -16.44 -1.18 -6.15
N ALA A 33 -16.23 -0.74 -7.39
CA ALA A 33 -16.60 0.60 -7.86
C ALA A 33 -18.08 0.95 -7.59
N ASN A 34 -18.96 -0.05 -7.51
CA ASN A 34 -20.39 0.14 -7.23
C ASN A 34 -20.78 -0.08 -5.75
N ARG A 35 -19.81 -0.24 -4.83
CA ARG A 35 -19.98 -0.64 -3.41
C ARG A 35 -20.79 -1.93 -3.18
N SER A 36 -21.14 -2.66 -4.23
CA SER A 36 -22.06 -3.81 -4.15
C SER A 36 -21.35 -5.12 -3.81
N ARG A 37 -20.02 -5.20 -3.95
CA ARG A 37 -19.21 -6.39 -3.70
C ARG A 37 -17.88 -6.00 -3.07
N THR A 38 -17.35 -6.85 -2.20
CA THR A 38 -15.98 -6.74 -1.69
C THR A 38 -15.06 -7.63 -2.50
N LEU A 39 -14.04 -7.05 -3.11
CA LEU A 39 -13.01 -7.77 -3.85
C LEU A 39 -11.81 -8.02 -2.94
N VAL A 40 -11.23 -9.22 -3.05
CA VAL A 40 -9.94 -9.51 -2.44
C VAL A 40 -8.87 -8.83 -3.29
N ALA A 41 -8.30 -7.75 -2.77
CA ALA A 41 -7.19 -7.05 -3.42
C ALA A 41 -5.89 -7.32 -2.67
N ARG A 42 -4.79 -7.34 -3.41
CA ARG A 42 -3.45 -7.45 -2.83
C ARG A 42 -3.04 -6.08 -2.32
N GLN A 43 -2.75 -5.96 -1.03
CA GLN A 43 -2.13 -4.75 -0.49
C GLN A 43 -0.70 -4.64 -1.01
N LEU A 44 -0.39 -3.52 -1.68
CA LEU A 44 0.94 -3.20 -2.19
C LEU A 44 1.68 -2.23 -1.27
N ALA A 45 0.98 -1.19 -0.81
CA ALA A 45 1.53 -0.19 0.09
C ALA A 45 0.46 0.37 1.02
N THR A 46 0.89 1.01 2.10
CA THR A 46 0.01 1.81 2.97
C THR A 46 0.74 3.07 3.40
N PHE A 47 -0.01 4.16 3.54
CA PHE A 47 0.51 5.43 4.01
C PHE A 47 -0.59 6.20 4.73
N ALA A 48 -0.19 7.17 5.54
CA ALA A 48 -1.09 8.13 6.16
C ALA A 48 -0.87 9.50 5.53
N HIS A 49 -1.94 10.27 5.38
CA HIS A 49 -1.88 11.65 4.91
C HIS A 49 -2.86 12.51 5.70
N TYR A 50 -2.47 13.75 5.98
CA TYR A 50 -3.34 14.70 6.65
C TYR A 50 -4.15 15.46 5.60
N LEU A 51 -5.46 15.51 5.77
CA LEU A 51 -6.36 16.36 4.98
C LEU A 51 -7.17 17.22 5.96
N GLU A 52 -7.14 18.53 5.81
CA GLU A 52 -7.81 19.49 6.71
C GLU A 52 -7.45 19.26 8.19
N GLY A 53 -6.19 18.89 8.46
CA GLY A 53 -5.70 18.59 9.82
C GLY A 53 -6.14 17.24 10.39
N ILE A 54 -6.89 16.42 9.64
CA ILE A 54 -7.31 15.08 10.05
C ILE A 54 -6.42 14.04 9.37
N GLN A 55 -5.88 13.10 10.15
CA GLN A 55 -5.08 12.01 9.60
C GLN A 55 -5.98 10.92 9.01
N PHE A 56 -5.91 10.74 7.69
CA PHE A 56 -6.53 9.62 7.00
C PHE A 56 -5.49 8.57 6.62
N ARG A 57 -5.90 7.31 6.59
CA ARG A 57 -5.04 6.18 6.21
C ARG A 57 -5.46 5.62 4.85
N PHE A 58 -4.48 5.45 3.99
CA PHE A 58 -4.67 4.96 2.64
C PHE A 58 -3.90 3.67 2.42
N VAL A 59 -4.42 2.87 1.50
CA VAL A 59 -3.87 1.59 1.08
C VAL A 59 -3.84 1.58 -0.43
N VAL A 60 -2.69 1.27 -1.00
CA VAL A 60 -2.55 1.02 -2.43
C VAL A 60 -2.77 -0.47 -2.63
N THR A 61 -3.77 -0.80 -3.44
CA THR A 61 -4.25 -2.17 -3.63
C THR A 61 -4.26 -2.54 -5.09
N GLN A 62 -3.74 -3.73 -5.44
CA GLN A 62 -3.86 -4.32 -6.76
C GLN A 62 -5.10 -5.21 -6.79
N LEU A 63 -6.02 -4.92 -7.70
CA LEU A 63 -7.20 -5.74 -7.96
C LEU A 63 -6.84 -6.97 -8.81
N PRO A 64 -7.71 -7.99 -8.88
CA PRO A 64 -7.47 -9.18 -9.70
C PRO A 64 -7.34 -8.92 -11.20
N ASN A 65 -7.80 -7.76 -11.68
CA ASN A 65 -7.67 -7.31 -13.07
C ASN A 65 -6.39 -6.49 -13.31
N ASP A 66 -5.38 -6.63 -12.45
CA ASP A 66 -4.12 -5.89 -12.44
C ASP A 66 -4.24 -4.36 -12.27
N GLN A 67 -5.44 -3.84 -11.99
CA GLN A 67 -5.60 -2.41 -11.72
C GLN A 67 -5.08 -2.08 -10.32
N VAL A 68 -4.19 -1.10 -10.23
CA VAL A 68 -3.74 -0.53 -8.96
C VAL A 68 -4.67 0.62 -8.59
N ARG A 69 -5.21 0.59 -7.37
CA ARG A 69 -6.12 1.63 -6.86
C ARG A 69 -5.64 2.16 -5.52
N LEU A 70 -5.88 3.45 -5.31
CA LEU A 70 -5.76 4.08 -4.02
C LEU A 70 -7.09 3.92 -3.27
N THR A 71 -7.02 3.26 -2.12
CA THR A 71 -8.17 2.87 -1.33
C THR A 71 -8.09 3.50 0.06
N HIS A 72 -9.21 4.01 0.54
CA HIS A 72 -9.33 4.47 1.92
C HIS A 72 -9.38 3.28 2.89
N ARG A 73 -8.51 3.26 3.89
CA ARG A 73 -8.33 2.08 4.77
C ARG A 73 -9.55 1.78 5.63
N ALA A 74 -10.17 2.81 6.23
CA ALA A 74 -11.24 2.57 7.21
C ALA A 74 -12.52 2.04 6.55
N THR A 75 -12.80 2.50 5.33
CA THR A 75 -14.06 2.19 4.63
C THR A 75 -13.86 1.17 3.52
N GLY A 76 -12.61 0.90 3.10
CA GLY A 76 -12.30 0.07 1.93
C GLY A 76 -12.69 0.71 0.59
N THR A 77 -13.03 2.00 0.58
CA THR A 77 -13.51 2.71 -0.63
C THR A 77 -12.36 3.06 -1.56
N ALA A 78 -12.42 2.63 -2.82
CA ALA A 78 -11.48 3.09 -3.84
C ALA A 78 -11.75 4.57 -4.17
N LEU A 79 -10.72 5.40 -4.03
CA LEU A 79 -10.76 6.84 -4.29
C LEU A 79 -10.40 7.16 -5.74
N THR A 80 -9.31 6.57 -6.22
CA THR A 80 -8.82 6.79 -7.57
C THR A 80 -7.96 5.62 -8.04
N THR A 81 -7.77 5.51 -9.35
CA THR A 81 -6.87 4.54 -9.96
C THR A 81 -5.46 5.13 -9.98
N VAL A 82 -4.47 4.32 -9.64
CA VAL A 82 -3.06 4.68 -9.82
C VAL A 82 -2.68 4.26 -11.23
N GLU A 83 -2.51 5.24 -12.12
CA GLU A 83 -2.15 4.99 -13.52
C GLU A 83 -0.76 4.36 -13.63
N TRP A 84 -0.58 3.50 -14.63
CA TRP A 84 0.71 2.83 -14.88
C TRP A 84 1.84 3.84 -15.15
N ILE A 85 1.50 4.97 -15.77
CA ILE A 85 2.44 6.08 -16.06
C ILE A 85 2.98 6.66 -14.75
N THR A 86 2.11 6.89 -13.76
CA THR A 86 2.49 7.37 -12.42
C THR A 86 3.36 6.35 -11.69
N LEU A 87 3.02 5.06 -11.78
CA LEU A 87 3.83 3.99 -11.19
C LEU A 87 5.24 3.92 -11.83
N SER A 88 5.32 4.07 -13.15
CA SER A 88 6.58 4.10 -13.89
C SER A 88 7.43 5.31 -13.50
N ALA A 89 6.82 6.49 -13.37
CA ALA A 89 7.50 7.71 -12.93
C ALA A 89 8.07 7.58 -11.51
N CYS A 90 7.38 6.86 -10.63
CA CYS A 90 7.82 6.53 -9.27
C CYS A 90 8.76 5.32 -9.19
N ARG A 91 9.35 4.86 -10.31
CA ARG A 91 10.27 3.71 -10.36
C ARG A 91 9.69 2.39 -9.80
N GLY A 92 8.37 2.21 -9.91
CA GLY A 92 7.67 1.06 -9.35
C GLY A 92 7.42 1.14 -7.84
N ASP A 93 7.72 2.27 -7.19
CA ASP A 93 7.32 2.49 -5.81
C ASP A 93 5.83 2.78 -5.73
N HIS A 94 5.08 1.79 -5.24
CA HIS A 94 3.63 1.85 -5.13
C HIS A 94 3.17 2.87 -4.08
N LYS A 95 3.98 3.15 -3.05
CA LYS A 95 3.66 4.13 -2.02
C LYS A 95 3.75 5.53 -2.59
N ASP A 96 4.86 5.86 -3.27
CA ASP A 96 5.04 7.17 -3.89
C ASP A 96 4.02 7.39 -5.03
N ALA A 97 3.74 6.37 -5.82
CA ALA A 97 2.69 6.45 -6.85
C ALA A 97 1.30 6.70 -6.25
N GLY A 98 0.99 6.07 -5.11
CA GLY A 98 -0.25 6.32 -4.37
C GLY A 98 -0.33 7.73 -3.78
N ILE A 99 0.78 8.27 -3.28
CA ILE A 99 0.85 9.65 -2.78
C ILE A 99 0.67 10.64 -3.94
N HIS A 100 1.28 10.38 -5.10
CA HIS A 100 1.12 11.22 -6.29
C HIS A 100 -0.34 11.23 -6.76
N ALA A 101 -0.96 10.06 -6.90
CA ALA A 101 -2.37 9.94 -7.28
C ALA A 101 -3.30 10.64 -6.28
N LEU A 102 -2.98 10.62 -4.98
CA LEU A 102 -3.72 11.37 -3.97
C LEU A 102 -3.59 12.89 -4.20
N LYS A 103 -2.39 13.40 -4.48
CA LYS A 103 -2.16 14.82 -4.76
C LYS A 103 -2.93 15.28 -6.00
N GLU A 104 -2.88 14.53 -7.09
CA GLU A 104 -3.65 14.84 -8.30
C GLU A 104 -5.16 14.84 -8.04
N LEU A 105 -5.65 13.91 -7.20
CA LEU A 105 -7.04 13.90 -6.78
C LEU A 105 -7.40 15.14 -5.96
N ILE A 106 -6.53 15.56 -5.03
CA ILE A 106 -6.70 16.78 -4.23
C ILE A 106 -6.73 18.01 -5.13
N GLU A 107 -5.82 18.13 -6.10
CA GLU A 107 -5.79 19.25 -7.04
C GLU A 107 -7.06 19.32 -7.90
N ARG A 108 -7.59 18.17 -8.32
CA ARG A 108 -8.79 18.10 -9.16
C ARG A 108 -10.10 18.33 -8.42
N VAL A 109 -10.23 17.80 -7.20
CA VAL A 109 -11.50 17.75 -6.46
C VAL A 109 -11.56 18.76 -5.31
N GLY A 110 -10.40 19.16 -4.78
CA GLY A 110 -10.24 19.99 -3.59
C GLY A 110 -10.09 19.15 -2.32
N GLU A 111 -9.12 19.54 -1.48
CA GLU A 111 -8.80 18.87 -0.22
C GLU A 111 -10.01 18.78 0.72
N ALA A 112 -10.67 19.92 0.97
CA ALA A 112 -11.83 20.02 1.85
C ALA A 112 -12.98 19.08 1.45
N ARG A 113 -13.20 18.89 0.14
CA ARG A 113 -14.24 18.00 -0.36
C ARG A 113 -13.90 16.54 -0.10
N ILE A 114 -12.65 16.14 -0.34
CA ILE A 114 -12.18 14.78 -0.06
C ILE A 114 -12.25 14.51 1.45
N ALA A 115 -11.78 15.45 2.28
CA ALA A 115 -11.81 15.34 3.73
C ALA A 115 -13.25 15.20 4.26
N SER A 116 -14.21 15.96 3.73
CA SER A 116 -15.63 15.84 4.09
C SER A 116 -16.17 14.45 3.78
N VAL A 117 -16.00 13.97 2.54
CA VAL A 117 -16.50 12.65 2.12
C VAL A 117 -15.86 11.52 2.94
N LEU A 118 -14.56 11.60 3.20
CA LEU A 118 -13.86 10.60 4.00
C LEU A 118 -14.33 10.63 5.46
N ARG A 119 -14.52 11.81 6.05
CA ARG A 119 -15.04 11.97 7.41
C ARG A 119 -16.45 11.41 7.55
N GLU A 120 -17.34 11.73 6.61
CA GLU A 120 -18.71 11.18 6.58
C GLU A 120 -18.68 9.66 6.40
N ALA A 121 -17.78 9.15 5.55
CA ALA A 121 -17.62 7.72 5.36
C ALA A 121 -17.10 7.02 6.63
N GLU A 122 -16.15 7.60 7.36
CA GLU A 122 -15.69 7.04 8.65
C GLU A 122 -16.78 7.12 9.74
N ALA A 123 -17.55 8.21 9.77
CA ALA A 123 -18.66 8.36 10.72
C ALA A 123 -19.83 7.40 10.44
N GLY A 124 -20.03 7.03 9.17
CA GLY A 124 -21.05 6.09 8.72
C GLY A 124 -20.65 4.60 8.79
N VAL A 125 -19.39 4.28 9.14
CA VAL A 125 -18.97 2.89 9.41
C VAL A 125 -19.42 2.54 10.83
N PRO A 126 -20.43 1.67 11.04
CA PRO A 126 -20.75 1.22 12.38
C PRO A 126 -19.53 0.53 12.98
N ALA A 127 -19.29 0.73 14.27
CA ALA A 127 -18.14 0.24 15.04
C ALA A 127 -17.99 -1.32 15.12
N GLY A 128 -18.61 -2.08 14.21
CA GLY A 128 -18.66 -3.53 14.20
C GLY A 128 -17.65 -4.25 13.30
N ASN A 129 -16.75 -3.54 12.62
CA ASN A 129 -15.71 -4.16 11.77
C ASN A 129 -14.29 -4.01 12.34
N THR A 130 -14.18 -4.10 13.67
CA THR A 130 -12.90 -4.44 14.30
C THR A 130 -12.60 -5.89 13.90
N PRO A 131 -11.47 -6.19 13.23
CA PRO A 131 -11.06 -7.57 13.08
C PRO A 131 -10.85 -8.10 14.49
N ALA A 132 -11.63 -9.12 14.87
CA ALA A 132 -11.42 -9.86 16.10
C ALA A 132 -9.95 -10.28 16.14
N ALA A 133 -9.20 -9.69 17.07
CA ALA A 133 -7.90 -10.19 17.46
C ALA A 133 -8.15 -11.52 18.17
N GLY A 134 -8.01 -12.62 17.42
CA GLY A 134 -7.79 -13.95 17.95
C GLY A 134 -6.29 -14.20 18.14
#